data_AF-A0A359LQY4-F1
#
_entry.id   AF-A0A359LQY4-F1
#
_cell.length_a   1.000
_cell.length_b   1.000
_cell.length_c   1.000
_cell.angle_alpha   90.00
_cell.angle_beta   90.00
_cell.angle_gamma   90.00
#
_symmetry.space_group_name_H-M   'P 1'
#
loop_
_entity.id
_entity.type
_entity.pdbx_description
1 polymer ?
#
loop_
_entity_poly.entity_id
_entity_poly.type
_entity_poly.pdbx_seq_one_letter_code
_entity_poly.pdbx_strand_id
1 'polypeptide(L)'
;MPPLSQLVRWGCAGGLAGAAVTLIALRALPSQVVSPWWILAFPVLYWIALAVHELGHVAAGLAAGARLYGLSAGPLCIRRTYAGLRFARPENWFEGVASVRPLQLSGARRRMLSMVAGGPAASLGLAALCLAPGAELIRSGAALAGFWLLALGLFSVLVACHSLVPAVRHGVRSDGSLLKLLWSDGPESRRWCAILVLMAEEFDRRPSTWSGDAVAAAAALDDATLDDAQGCAFAYYFKMDCGCPEEAGPCIDRAASLQRDHPSYGWPNLLAELAWYEGAVRHRLAHGRTASLQAIDQGADLPFLLRAEAALLRLAGDIERSRATAVTGLAAQRSFVPGIDRWSREQIMALALARPAEEE
;
A
#
# COMPACT_ATOMS: atom_id res chain seq x y z
N MET A 1 -12.42 5.84 -7.00
CA MET A 1 -12.71 5.05 -8.22
C MET A 1 -11.95 5.66 -9.38
N PRO A 2 -11.21 4.89 -10.19
CA PRO A 2 -10.56 5.45 -11.37
C PRO A 2 -11.64 6.00 -12.32
N PRO A 3 -11.37 7.12 -13.02
CA PRO A 3 -12.33 7.66 -13.98
C PRO A 3 -12.61 6.59 -15.05
N LEU A 4 -13.86 6.48 -15.47
CA LEU A 4 -14.34 5.49 -16.46
C LEU A 4 -13.45 5.44 -17.72
N SER A 5 -12.88 6.58 -18.10
CA SER A 5 -11.94 6.72 -19.23
C SER A 5 -10.63 5.95 -19.05
N GLN A 6 -10.16 5.73 -17.83
CA GLN A 6 -8.99 4.90 -17.58
C GLN A 6 -9.34 3.42 -17.70
N LEU A 7 -10.39 2.94 -17.02
CA LEU A 7 -10.87 1.55 -17.15
C LEU A 7 -11.12 1.17 -18.63
N VAL A 8 -11.68 2.10 -19.42
CA VAL A 8 -11.84 1.95 -20.86
C VAL A 8 -10.48 1.88 -21.57
N ARG A 9 -9.50 2.74 -21.26
CA ARG A 9 -8.15 2.67 -21.85
C ARG A 9 -7.41 1.36 -21.53
N TRP A 10 -7.56 0.83 -20.32
CA TRP A 10 -6.98 -0.45 -19.89
C TRP A 10 -7.65 -1.64 -20.57
N GLY A 11 -8.99 -1.63 -20.61
CA GLY A 11 -9.77 -2.60 -21.38
C GLY A 11 -9.45 -2.54 -22.87
N CYS A 12 -9.19 -1.35 -23.42
CA CYS A 12 -8.81 -1.17 -24.82
C CYS A 12 -7.37 -1.60 -25.10
N ALA A 13 -6.39 -1.30 -24.26
CA ALA A 13 -4.99 -1.72 -24.49
C ALA A 13 -4.81 -3.24 -24.31
N GLY A 14 -5.36 -3.80 -23.23
CA GLY A 14 -5.40 -5.25 -23.01
C GLY A 14 -6.28 -5.97 -24.04
N GLY A 15 -7.40 -5.35 -24.46
CA GLY A 15 -8.29 -5.85 -25.49
C GLY A 15 -7.67 -5.80 -26.89
N LEU A 16 -6.90 -4.77 -27.24
CA LEU A 16 -6.20 -4.66 -28.52
C LEU A 16 -5.00 -5.61 -28.59
N ALA A 17 -4.24 -5.75 -27.51
CA ALA A 17 -3.16 -6.74 -27.44
C ALA A 17 -3.73 -8.16 -27.49
N GLY A 18 -4.78 -8.44 -26.71
CA GLY A 18 -5.52 -9.70 -26.78
C GLY A 18 -6.10 -9.98 -28.17
N ALA A 19 -6.65 -8.97 -28.84
CA ALA A 19 -7.16 -9.08 -30.21
C ALA A 19 -6.03 -9.31 -31.23
N ALA A 20 -4.88 -8.66 -31.10
CA ALA A 20 -3.74 -8.87 -31.99
C ALA A 20 -3.16 -10.29 -31.84
N VAL A 21 -3.00 -10.77 -30.60
CA VAL A 21 -2.60 -12.16 -30.31
C VAL A 21 -3.62 -13.15 -30.88
N THR A 22 -4.91 -12.88 -30.65
CA THR A 22 -6.02 -13.68 -31.17
C THR A 22 -6.03 -13.69 -32.70
N LEU A 23 -5.82 -12.57 -33.37
CA LEU A 23 -5.82 -12.47 -34.83
C LEU A 23 -4.62 -13.17 -35.47
N ILE A 24 -3.43 -13.04 -34.89
CA ILE A 24 -2.22 -13.75 -35.34
C ILE A 24 -2.42 -15.26 -35.20
N ALA A 25 -3.02 -15.68 -34.09
CA ALA A 25 -3.15 -17.08 -33.76
C ALA A 25 -4.37 -17.75 -34.42
N LEU A 26 -5.47 -17.01 -34.67
CA LEU A 26 -6.60 -17.45 -35.50
C LEU A 26 -6.20 -17.66 -36.97
N ARG A 27 -5.22 -16.89 -37.48
CA ARG A 27 -4.66 -17.13 -38.82
C ARG A 27 -3.82 -18.41 -38.91
N ALA A 28 -3.34 -18.91 -37.77
CA ALA A 28 -2.52 -20.13 -37.70
C ALA A 28 -3.34 -21.40 -37.41
N LEU A 29 -4.60 -21.27 -36.99
CA LEU A 29 -5.47 -22.40 -36.66
C LEU A 29 -6.42 -22.74 -37.82
N PRO A 30 -6.67 -24.04 -38.10
CA PRO A 30 -7.74 -24.43 -39.01
C PRO A 30 -9.09 -23.90 -38.50
N SER A 31 -9.91 -23.35 -39.41
CA SER A 31 -11.19 -22.69 -39.10
C SER A 31 -12.23 -23.57 -38.36
N GLN A 32 -11.97 -24.88 -38.25
CA GLN A 32 -12.89 -25.85 -37.63
C GLN A 32 -12.64 -26.10 -36.13
N VAL A 33 -11.64 -25.46 -35.51
CA VAL A 33 -11.23 -25.78 -34.13
C VAL A 33 -11.67 -24.72 -33.11
N VAL A 34 -12.11 -23.53 -33.54
CA VAL A 34 -12.31 -22.39 -32.63
C VAL A 34 -13.70 -22.43 -31.99
N SER A 35 -13.75 -22.83 -30.71
CA SER A 35 -14.96 -22.73 -29.89
C SER A 35 -15.12 -21.30 -29.37
N PRO A 36 -16.32 -20.69 -29.43
CA PRO A 36 -16.57 -19.35 -28.87
C PRO A 36 -16.27 -19.27 -27.37
N TRP A 37 -16.32 -20.40 -26.65
CA TRP A 37 -16.01 -20.48 -25.23
C TRP A 37 -14.53 -20.23 -24.90
N TRP A 38 -13.63 -20.31 -25.88
CA TRP A 38 -12.20 -20.04 -25.70
C TRP A 38 -11.92 -18.60 -25.26
N ILE A 39 -12.83 -17.65 -25.52
CA ILE A 39 -12.69 -16.28 -25.02
C ILE A 39 -12.60 -16.24 -23.48
N LEU A 40 -13.24 -17.20 -22.79
CA LEU A 40 -13.23 -17.30 -21.34
C LEU A 40 -11.88 -17.76 -20.77
N ALA A 41 -11.00 -18.35 -21.58
CA ALA A 41 -9.68 -18.76 -21.13
C ALA A 41 -8.70 -17.58 -21.06
N PHE A 42 -8.89 -16.50 -21.83
CA PHE A 42 -7.99 -15.35 -21.82
C PHE A 42 -7.89 -14.66 -20.44
N PRO A 43 -9.00 -14.38 -19.73
CA PRO A 43 -8.93 -13.87 -18.36
C PRO A 43 -8.15 -14.78 -17.41
N VAL A 44 -8.29 -16.11 -17.57
CA VAL A 44 -7.56 -17.09 -16.75
C VAL A 44 -6.07 -17.05 -17.06
N LEU A 45 -5.68 -17.01 -18.34
CA LEU A 45 -4.27 -16.91 -18.74
C LEU A 45 -3.63 -15.60 -18.30
N TYR A 46 -4.35 -14.48 -18.45
CA TYR A 46 -3.89 -13.19 -17.95
C TYR A 46 -3.70 -13.24 -16.44
N TRP A 47 -4.64 -13.83 -15.70
CA TRP A 47 -4.51 -14.02 -14.26
C TRP A 47 -3.31 -14.87 -13.88
N ILE A 48 -3.04 -15.98 -14.59
CA ILE A 48 -1.84 -16.81 -14.36
C ILE A 48 -0.57 -15.98 -14.60
N ALA A 49 -0.50 -15.24 -15.70
CA ALA A 49 0.65 -14.39 -16.01
C ALA A 49 0.89 -13.32 -14.93
N LEU A 50 -0.19 -12.68 -14.46
CA LEU A 50 -0.15 -11.72 -13.36
C LEU A 50 0.26 -12.37 -12.04
N ALA A 51 -0.26 -13.56 -11.71
CA ALA A 51 0.11 -14.28 -10.49
C ALA A 51 1.59 -14.65 -10.48
N VAL A 52 2.14 -15.13 -11.61
CA VAL A 52 3.57 -15.44 -11.73
C VAL A 52 4.43 -14.17 -11.59
N HIS A 53 3.98 -13.03 -12.12
CA HIS A 53 4.63 -11.74 -11.94
C HIS A 53 4.71 -11.35 -10.45
N GLU A 54 3.58 -11.34 -9.74
CA GLU A 54 3.55 -10.98 -8.32
C GLU A 54 4.35 -11.96 -7.45
N LEU A 55 4.30 -13.26 -7.78
CA LEU A 55 5.13 -14.26 -7.11
C LEU A 55 6.63 -14.05 -7.36
N GLY A 56 7.01 -13.50 -8.51
CA GLY A 56 8.38 -13.08 -8.80
C GLY A 56 8.88 -12.03 -7.81
N HIS A 57 8.07 -11.01 -7.52
CA HIS A 57 8.41 -10.02 -6.49
C HIS A 57 8.59 -10.65 -5.12
N VAL A 58 7.67 -11.55 -4.74
CA VAL A 58 7.72 -12.25 -3.46
C VAL A 58 8.99 -13.11 -3.36
N ALA A 59 9.25 -13.96 -4.35
CA ALA A 59 10.39 -14.86 -4.35
C ALA A 59 11.71 -14.09 -4.28
N ALA A 60 11.90 -13.06 -5.11
CA ALA A 60 13.12 -12.27 -5.14
C ALA A 60 13.32 -11.41 -3.88
N GLY A 61 12.23 -10.92 -3.28
CA GLY A 61 12.27 -10.20 -2.01
C GLY A 61 12.62 -11.10 -0.83
N LEU A 62 11.98 -12.27 -0.72
CA LEU A 62 12.29 -13.27 0.31
C LEU A 62 13.72 -13.79 0.19
N ALA A 63 14.19 -14.07 -1.03
CA ALA A 63 15.58 -14.47 -1.30
C ALA A 63 16.59 -13.39 -0.89
N ALA A 64 16.20 -12.12 -0.95
CA ALA A 64 17.02 -11.00 -0.49
C ALA A 64 16.92 -10.74 1.04
N GLY A 65 16.14 -11.54 1.78
CA GLY A 65 15.95 -11.38 3.22
C GLY A 65 14.91 -10.32 3.63
N ALA A 66 14.02 -9.94 2.72
CA ALA A 66 12.83 -9.15 3.06
C ALA A 66 11.72 -10.06 3.60
N ARG A 67 10.63 -9.46 4.10
CA ARG A 67 9.50 -10.19 4.70
C ARG A 67 8.21 -9.91 3.94
N LEU A 68 7.41 -10.95 3.71
CA LEU A 68 6.08 -10.86 3.11
C LEU A 68 5.04 -10.37 4.12
N TYR A 69 4.34 -9.29 3.76
CA TYR A 69 3.22 -8.71 4.51
C TYR A 69 1.88 -8.88 3.77
N GLY A 70 1.91 -9.07 2.46
CA GLY A 70 0.70 -9.38 1.70
C GLY A 70 1.00 -9.70 0.25
N LEU A 71 0.07 -10.41 -0.37
CA LEU A 71 0.06 -10.75 -1.78
C LEU A 71 -1.38 -10.72 -2.26
N SER A 72 -1.66 -9.94 -3.29
CA SER A 72 -2.91 -9.98 -4.04
C SER A 72 -2.60 -10.26 -5.50
N ALA A 73 -3.28 -11.22 -6.09
CA ALA A 73 -3.25 -11.52 -7.52
C ALA A 73 -4.64 -12.02 -7.90
N GLY A 74 -5.51 -11.11 -8.32
CA GLY A 74 -6.93 -11.38 -8.58
C GLY A 74 -7.67 -12.05 -7.42
N PRO A 75 -8.31 -13.22 -7.59
CA PRO A 75 -9.03 -13.91 -6.51
C PRO A 75 -8.13 -14.36 -5.35
N LEU A 76 -6.82 -14.48 -5.56
CA LEU A 76 -5.88 -14.85 -4.50
C LEU A 76 -5.46 -13.60 -3.73
N CYS A 77 -5.86 -13.48 -2.48
CA CYS A 77 -5.39 -12.42 -1.60
C CYS A 77 -5.00 -13.01 -0.24
N ILE A 78 -3.76 -12.78 0.16
CA ILE A 78 -3.18 -13.17 1.44
C ILE A 78 -2.65 -11.91 2.11
N ARG A 79 -2.99 -11.70 3.37
CA ARG A 79 -2.51 -10.58 4.17
C ARG A 79 -1.95 -11.07 5.50
N ARG A 80 -0.90 -10.41 5.97
CA ARG A 80 -0.36 -10.64 7.31
C ARG A 80 -1.29 -10.02 8.33
N THR A 81 -1.64 -10.83 9.32
CA THR A 81 -2.41 -10.47 10.50
C THR A 81 -1.60 -10.81 11.75
N TYR A 82 -2.13 -10.47 12.93
CA TYR A 82 -1.61 -10.90 14.23
C TYR A 82 -1.41 -12.42 14.32
N ALA A 83 -2.30 -13.20 13.69
CA ALA A 83 -2.26 -14.65 13.72
C ALA A 83 -1.47 -15.26 12.54
N GLY A 84 -0.61 -14.47 11.90
CA GLY A 84 0.16 -14.85 10.71
C GLY A 84 -0.53 -14.49 9.39
N LEU A 85 -0.10 -15.12 8.30
CA LEU A 85 -0.69 -14.93 6.97
C LEU A 85 -2.09 -15.57 6.91
N ARG A 86 -3.08 -14.81 6.45
CA ARG A 86 -4.47 -15.25 6.31
C ARG A 86 -4.99 -14.89 4.93
N PHE A 87 -5.89 -15.72 4.40
CA PHE A 87 -6.66 -15.35 3.22
C PHE A 87 -7.54 -14.15 3.55
N ALA A 88 -7.57 -13.19 2.64
CA ALA A 88 -8.39 -12.00 2.73
C ALA A 88 -9.22 -11.85 1.45
N ARG A 89 -10.26 -11.03 1.51
CA ARG A 89 -11.02 -10.68 0.30
C ARG A 89 -10.18 -9.68 -0.52
N PRO A 90 -10.01 -9.87 -1.83
CA PRO A 90 -9.35 -8.88 -2.67
C PRO A 90 -10.21 -7.61 -2.76
N GLU A 91 -9.57 -6.45 -2.68
CA GLU A 91 -10.20 -5.15 -2.92
C GLU A 91 -10.47 -4.96 -4.42
N ASN A 92 -9.58 -5.49 -5.27
CA ASN A 92 -9.71 -5.49 -6.72
C ASN A 92 -9.23 -6.83 -7.30
N TRP A 93 -10.03 -7.42 -8.19
CA TRP A 93 -9.74 -8.71 -8.84
C TRP A 93 -8.82 -8.60 -10.06
N PHE A 94 -8.55 -7.38 -10.52
CA PHE A 94 -7.74 -7.13 -11.71
C PHE A 94 -6.37 -6.50 -11.40
N GLU A 95 -6.08 -6.26 -10.12
CA GLU A 95 -4.81 -5.72 -9.67
C GLU A 95 -3.98 -6.78 -8.95
N GLY A 96 -2.67 -6.71 -9.19
CA GLY A 96 -1.65 -7.46 -8.47
C GLY A 96 -0.93 -6.52 -7.51
N VAL A 97 -0.70 -6.97 -6.27
CA VAL A 97 0.11 -6.24 -5.28
C VAL A 97 0.88 -7.24 -4.41
N ALA A 98 2.20 -7.25 -4.54
CA ALA A 98 3.11 -7.87 -3.59
C ALA A 98 3.62 -6.84 -2.56
N SER A 99 3.23 -7.01 -1.30
CA SER A 99 3.75 -6.23 -0.18
C SER A 99 4.87 -6.98 0.51
N VAL A 100 6.09 -6.70 0.09
CA VAL A 100 7.32 -7.25 0.66
C VAL A 100 8.19 -6.10 1.16
N ARG A 101 8.61 -6.15 2.42
CA ARG A 101 9.27 -5.02 3.08
C ARG A 101 10.63 -5.43 3.67
N PRO A 102 11.65 -4.55 3.61
CA PRO A 102 12.92 -4.78 4.27
C PRO A 102 12.76 -4.56 5.78
N LEU A 103 13.46 -5.35 6.59
CA LEU A 103 13.39 -5.25 8.06
C LEU A 103 14.41 -4.26 8.64
N GLN A 104 15.38 -3.83 7.85
CA GLN A 104 16.48 -2.96 8.25
C GLN A 104 16.82 -2.02 7.10
N LEU A 105 17.15 -0.78 7.44
CA LEU A 105 17.53 0.24 6.46
C LEU A 105 18.86 -0.10 5.77
N SER A 106 19.80 -0.70 6.51
CA SER A 106 21.07 -1.17 5.97
C SER A 106 20.84 -2.23 4.89
N GLY A 107 21.29 -1.95 3.66
CA GLY A 107 21.07 -2.82 2.50
C GLY A 107 19.62 -2.89 1.99
N ALA A 108 18.68 -2.09 2.54
CA ALA A 108 17.28 -2.05 2.10
C ALA A 108 17.17 -1.84 0.59
N ARG A 109 17.93 -0.89 0.04
CA ARG A 109 17.95 -0.59 -1.40
C ARG A 109 18.20 -1.82 -2.26
N ARG A 110 19.26 -2.59 -1.96
CA ARG A 110 19.60 -3.81 -2.71
C ARG A 110 18.50 -4.86 -2.60
N ARG A 111 17.91 -5.04 -1.41
CA ARG A 111 16.80 -5.98 -1.22
C ARG A 111 15.58 -5.58 -2.03
N MET A 112 15.29 -4.28 -2.08
CA MET A 112 14.17 -3.76 -2.84
C MET A 112 14.40 -3.77 -4.33
N LEU A 113 15.63 -3.51 -4.79
CA LEU A 113 15.97 -3.66 -6.20
C LEU A 113 15.81 -5.12 -6.64
N SER A 114 16.24 -6.08 -5.82
CA SER A 114 15.99 -7.51 -6.06
C SER A 114 14.49 -7.83 -6.12
N MET A 115 13.72 -7.38 -5.12
CA MET A 115 12.26 -7.60 -5.08
C MET A 115 11.56 -7.01 -6.31
N VAL A 116 11.81 -5.75 -6.64
CA VAL A 116 11.14 -5.07 -7.76
C VAL A 116 11.55 -5.69 -9.10
N ALA A 117 12.82 -6.08 -9.28
CA ALA A 117 13.25 -6.76 -10.50
C ALA A 117 12.65 -8.17 -10.64
N GLY A 118 12.26 -8.80 -9.52
CA GLY A 118 11.73 -10.16 -9.47
C GLY A 118 10.47 -10.38 -10.32
N GLY A 119 9.54 -9.42 -10.32
CA GLY A 119 8.30 -9.52 -11.09
C GLY A 119 8.53 -9.55 -12.61
N PRO A 120 9.16 -8.52 -13.19
CA PRO A 120 9.55 -8.51 -14.60
C PRO A 120 10.41 -9.73 -14.99
N ALA A 121 11.37 -10.13 -14.15
CA ALA A 121 12.20 -11.30 -14.42
C ALA A 121 11.39 -12.61 -14.47
N ALA A 122 10.46 -12.81 -13.54
CA ALA A 122 9.59 -13.98 -13.53
C ALA A 122 8.66 -14.02 -14.76
N SER A 123 8.11 -12.87 -15.16
CA SER A 123 7.30 -12.77 -16.37
C SER A 123 8.09 -13.07 -17.65
N LEU A 124 9.30 -12.52 -17.79
CA LEU A 124 10.15 -12.82 -18.94
C LEU A 124 10.60 -14.29 -18.94
N GLY A 125 10.86 -14.88 -17.77
CA GLY A 125 11.15 -16.30 -17.62
C GLY A 125 9.96 -17.17 -18.07
N LEU A 126 8.74 -16.85 -17.63
CA LEU A 126 7.53 -17.55 -18.07
C LEU A 126 7.31 -17.40 -19.58
N ALA A 127 7.51 -16.20 -20.13
CA ALA A 127 7.44 -15.98 -21.56
C ALA A 127 8.41 -16.87 -22.34
N ALA A 128 9.68 -16.97 -21.91
CA ALA A 128 10.66 -17.84 -22.54
C ALA A 128 10.25 -19.33 -22.48
N LEU A 129 9.71 -19.77 -21.35
CA LEU A 129 9.23 -21.15 -21.15
C LEU A 129 7.97 -21.48 -21.95
N CYS A 130 7.18 -20.48 -22.38
CA CYS A 130 5.95 -20.71 -23.11
C CYS A 130 6.08 -20.46 -24.62
N LEU A 131 6.82 -19.44 -25.05
CA LEU A 131 6.87 -19.02 -26.45
C LEU A 131 7.56 -20.05 -27.37
N ALA A 132 8.77 -20.51 -27.01
CA ALA A 132 9.50 -21.46 -27.84
C ALA A 132 8.83 -22.85 -27.88
N PRO A 133 8.43 -23.45 -26.74
CA PRO A 133 7.69 -24.70 -26.76
C PRO A 133 6.32 -24.57 -27.43
N GLY A 134 5.63 -23.44 -27.24
CA GLY A 134 4.35 -23.18 -27.90
C GLY A 134 4.46 -23.19 -29.42
N ALA A 135 5.48 -22.54 -29.98
CA ALA A 135 5.75 -22.56 -31.41
C ALA A 135 6.06 -23.98 -31.93
N GLU A 136 6.86 -24.75 -31.19
CA GLU A 136 7.18 -26.13 -31.57
C GLU A 136 5.96 -27.06 -31.51
N LEU A 137 5.07 -26.89 -30.53
CA LEU A 137 3.81 -27.64 -30.46
C LEU A 137 2.89 -27.35 -31.64
N ILE A 138 2.86 -26.10 -32.13
CA ILE A 138 2.12 -25.79 -33.38
C ILE A 138 2.72 -26.53 -34.57
N ARG A 139 4.06 -26.52 -34.70
CA ARG A 139 4.76 -27.20 -35.82
C ARG A 139 4.59 -28.72 -35.80
N SER A 140 4.56 -29.32 -34.62
CA SER A 140 4.41 -30.77 -34.43
C SER A 140 2.96 -31.27 -34.46
N GLY A 141 2.00 -30.39 -34.74
CA GLY A 141 0.58 -30.75 -34.93
C GLY A 141 -0.29 -30.63 -33.68
N ALA A 142 0.28 -30.29 -32.51
CA ALA A 142 -0.44 -30.00 -31.27
C ALA A 142 -0.90 -28.52 -31.21
N ALA A 143 -1.55 -28.05 -32.27
CA ALA A 143 -1.81 -26.62 -32.50
C ALA A 143 -2.57 -25.93 -31.36
N LEU A 144 -3.54 -26.62 -30.73
CA LEU A 144 -4.32 -26.06 -29.63
C LEU A 144 -3.47 -25.83 -28.36
N ALA A 145 -2.64 -26.81 -27.98
CA ALA A 145 -1.75 -26.68 -26.83
C ALA A 145 -0.69 -25.59 -27.09
N GLY A 146 -0.12 -25.59 -28.30
CA GLY A 146 0.82 -24.56 -28.72
C GLY A 146 0.22 -23.16 -28.70
N PHE A 147 -1.02 -22.99 -29.17
CA PHE A 147 -1.77 -21.73 -29.11
C PHE A 147 -1.87 -21.19 -27.68
N TRP A 148 -2.29 -22.02 -26.72
CA TRP A 148 -2.47 -21.56 -25.34
C TRP A 148 -1.16 -21.22 -24.65
N LEU A 149 -0.09 -21.96 -24.93
CA LEU A 149 1.25 -21.59 -24.46
C LEU A 149 1.71 -20.26 -25.07
N LEU A 150 1.55 -20.06 -26.38
CA LEU A 150 1.89 -18.78 -27.00
C LEU A 150 1.10 -17.62 -26.40
N ALA A 151 -0.21 -17.80 -26.19
CA ALA A 151 -1.06 -16.79 -25.57
C ALA A 151 -0.61 -16.45 -24.14
N LEU A 152 -0.31 -17.45 -23.31
CA LEU A 152 0.22 -17.25 -21.96
C LEU A 152 1.57 -16.52 -21.99
N GLY A 153 2.48 -16.93 -22.87
CA GLY A 153 3.79 -16.30 -23.03
C GLY A 153 3.68 -14.84 -23.45
N LEU A 154 2.79 -14.53 -24.40
CA LEU A 154 2.53 -13.16 -24.85
C LEU A 154 1.91 -12.30 -23.76
N PHE A 155 0.95 -12.82 -22.98
CA PHE A 155 0.44 -12.11 -21.80
C PHE A 155 1.54 -11.82 -20.79
N SER A 156 2.45 -12.76 -20.57
CA SER A 156 3.56 -12.55 -19.65
C SER A 156 4.52 -11.46 -20.12
N VAL A 157 4.82 -11.39 -21.43
CA VAL A 157 5.57 -10.27 -22.03
C VAL A 157 4.82 -8.95 -21.83
N LEU A 158 3.51 -8.92 -22.10
CA LEU A 158 2.71 -7.70 -21.96
C LEU A 158 2.71 -7.18 -20.51
N VAL A 159 2.55 -8.07 -19.53
CA VAL A 159 2.62 -7.72 -18.10
C VAL A 159 4.00 -7.15 -17.76
N ALA A 160 5.09 -7.80 -18.17
CA ALA A 160 6.46 -7.32 -17.94
C ALA A 160 6.71 -5.94 -18.58
N CYS A 161 6.36 -5.79 -19.86
CA CYS A 161 6.52 -4.52 -20.57
C CYS A 161 5.72 -3.41 -19.90
N HIS A 162 4.46 -3.69 -19.55
CA HIS A 162 3.60 -2.72 -18.90
C HIS A 162 4.14 -2.29 -17.52
N SER A 163 4.63 -3.24 -16.70
CA SER A 163 5.14 -2.93 -15.36
C SER A 163 6.46 -2.14 -15.41
N LEU A 164 7.27 -2.36 -16.46
CA LEU A 164 8.54 -1.66 -16.68
C LEU A 164 8.40 -0.24 -17.25
N VAL A 165 7.22 0.16 -17.77
CA VAL A 165 7.00 1.55 -18.19
C VAL A 165 6.97 2.44 -16.94
N PRO A 166 7.91 3.41 -16.77
CA PRO A 166 7.91 4.27 -15.60
C PRO A 166 6.65 5.14 -15.56
N ALA A 167 5.78 4.85 -14.61
CA ALA A 167 4.59 5.62 -14.31
C ALA A 167 4.42 5.80 -12.79
N VAL A 168 3.75 6.88 -12.41
CA VAL A 168 3.22 7.13 -11.06
C VAL A 168 1.74 7.43 -11.21
N ARG A 169 0.89 6.72 -10.48
CA ARG A 169 -0.57 6.86 -10.55
C ARG A 169 -1.14 6.84 -9.15
N HIS A 170 -1.82 7.93 -8.76
CA HIS A 170 -2.39 8.07 -7.40
C HIS A 170 -1.39 7.76 -6.27
N GLY A 171 -0.12 8.15 -6.45
CA GLY A 171 0.96 7.86 -5.51
C GLY A 171 1.60 6.47 -5.63
N VAL A 172 0.98 5.55 -6.39
CA VAL A 172 1.53 4.21 -6.63
C VAL A 172 2.51 4.27 -7.80
N ARG A 173 3.71 3.73 -7.59
CA ARG A 173 4.77 3.64 -8.60
C ARG A 173 4.71 2.28 -9.30
N SER A 174 4.82 2.29 -10.63
CA SER A 174 5.13 1.07 -11.40
C SER A 174 6.51 0.51 -11.06
N ASP A 175 6.78 -0.76 -11.38
CA ASP A 175 8.12 -1.35 -11.21
C ASP A 175 9.21 -0.55 -11.90
N GLY A 176 8.97 -0.10 -13.13
CA GLY A 176 9.93 0.72 -13.88
C GLY A 176 10.32 2.00 -13.14
N SER A 177 9.35 2.67 -12.51
CA SER A 177 9.59 3.84 -11.66
C SER A 177 10.36 3.49 -10.40
N LEU A 178 10.04 2.36 -9.76
CA LEU A 178 10.75 1.90 -8.56
C LEU A 178 12.18 1.48 -8.86
N LEU A 179 12.42 0.78 -9.97
CA LEU A 179 13.77 0.44 -10.44
C LEU A 179 14.58 1.70 -10.71
N LYS A 180 14.00 2.68 -11.40
CA LYS A 180 14.65 3.99 -11.65
C LYS A 180 15.00 4.70 -10.34
N LEU A 181 14.07 4.73 -9.38
CA LEU A 181 14.27 5.32 -8.06
C LEU A 181 15.40 4.61 -7.29
N LEU A 182 15.38 3.28 -7.26
CA LEU A 182 16.34 2.48 -6.50
C LEU A 182 17.73 2.43 -7.15
N TRP A 183 17.81 2.68 -8.46
CA TRP A 183 19.08 2.73 -9.19
C TRP A 183 19.88 4.01 -8.91
N SER A 184 19.21 5.12 -8.61
CA SER A 184 19.87 6.43 -8.44
C SER A 184 20.64 6.58 -7.13
N ASP A 185 20.47 5.65 -6.16
CA ASP A 185 21.08 5.68 -4.82
C ASP A 185 21.00 7.06 -4.11
N GLY A 186 19.93 7.80 -4.38
CA GLY A 186 19.74 9.16 -3.88
C GLY A 186 18.94 9.25 -2.58
N PRO A 187 18.79 10.47 -2.03
CA PRO A 187 17.99 10.74 -0.85
C PRO A 187 16.53 10.23 -0.97
N GLU A 188 15.92 10.34 -2.15
CA GLU A 188 14.56 9.83 -2.40
C GLU A 188 14.48 8.31 -2.25
N SER A 189 15.46 7.58 -2.80
CA SER A 189 15.55 6.12 -2.64
C SER A 189 15.71 5.74 -1.19
N ARG A 190 16.53 6.49 -0.43
CA ARG A 190 16.75 6.25 0.98
C ARG A 190 15.49 6.49 1.80
N ARG A 191 14.76 7.59 1.54
CA ARG A 191 13.46 7.88 2.14
C ARG A 191 12.46 6.77 1.88
N TRP A 192 12.30 6.36 0.63
CA TRP A 192 11.33 5.32 0.28
C TRP A 192 11.66 3.98 0.95
N CYS A 193 12.93 3.58 0.99
CA CYS A 193 13.36 2.41 1.75
C CYS A 193 13.08 2.56 3.25
N ALA A 194 13.31 3.74 3.83
CA ALA A 194 13.05 4.01 5.24
C ALA A 194 11.55 3.91 5.57
N ILE A 195 10.67 4.46 4.72
CA ILE A 195 9.22 4.31 4.85
C ILE A 195 8.83 2.84 4.86
N LEU A 196 9.38 2.01 3.96
CA LEU A 196 9.08 0.58 3.95
C LEU A 196 9.58 -0.17 5.20
N VAL A 197 10.71 0.24 5.77
CA VAL A 197 11.19 -0.29 7.06
C VAL A 197 10.23 0.10 8.19
N LEU A 198 9.84 1.37 8.28
CA LEU A 198 8.92 1.87 9.31
C LEU A 198 7.57 1.17 9.22
N MET A 199 7.05 1.04 8.00
CA MET A 199 5.88 0.23 7.70
C MET A 199 6.02 -1.24 8.15
N ALA A 200 7.21 -1.82 8.11
CA ALA A 200 7.44 -3.19 8.61
C ALA A 200 7.49 -3.22 10.15
N GLU A 201 8.10 -2.21 10.77
CA GLU A 201 8.19 -2.06 12.23
C GLU A 201 6.85 -1.76 12.88
N GLU A 202 5.99 -0.97 12.25
CA GLU A 202 4.63 -0.64 12.69
C GLU A 202 3.78 -1.88 13.00
N PHE A 203 4.05 -2.99 12.29
CA PHE A 203 3.39 -4.28 12.49
C PHE A 203 3.87 -5.08 13.70
N ASP A 204 5.02 -4.75 14.28
CA ASP A 204 5.62 -5.56 15.35
C ASP A 204 6.01 -4.72 16.59
N ARG A 205 6.11 -3.39 16.44
CA ARG A 205 6.78 -2.49 17.39
C ARG A 205 5.99 -1.21 17.61
N ARG A 206 6.01 -0.70 18.84
CA ARG A 206 5.46 0.64 19.17
C ARG A 206 6.34 1.76 18.59
N PRO A 207 5.78 2.95 18.31
CA PRO A 207 6.51 4.01 17.63
C PRO A 207 7.86 4.41 18.24
N SER A 208 7.94 4.60 19.56
CA SER A 208 9.17 4.97 20.28
C SER A 208 10.31 3.96 20.14
N THR A 209 10.01 2.73 19.71
CA THR A 209 11.01 1.68 19.49
C THR A 209 11.45 1.56 18.05
N TRP A 210 10.85 2.29 17.10
CA TRP A 210 11.26 2.25 15.70
C TRP A 210 12.71 2.71 15.51
N SER A 211 13.30 2.34 14.37
CA SER A 211 14.63 2.78 14.00
C SER A 211 14.68 4.30 13.82
N GLY A 212 15.40 5.00 14.72
CA GLY A 212 15.60 6.45 14.62
C GLY A 212 16.22 6.87 13.29
N ASP A 213 17.17 6.10 12.76
CA ASP A 213 17.75 6.33 11.43
C ASP A 213 16.72 6.25 10.30
N ALA A 214 15.76 5.31 10.40
CA ALA A 214 14.68 5.20 9.43
C ALA A 214 13.69 6.37 9.57
N VAL A 215 13.33 6.76 10.79
CA VAL A 215 12.48 7.94 11.03
C VAL A 215 13.12 9.20 10.44
N ALA A 216 14.40 9.44 10.75
CA ALA A 216 15.14 10.59 10.23
C ALA A 216 15.23 10.56 8.70
N ALA A 217 15.56 9.41 8.10
CA ALA A 217 15.63 9.29 6.65
C ALA A 217 14.26 9.44 5.96
N ALA A 218 13.17 9.00 6.60
CA ALA A 218 11.82 9.12 6.06
C ALA A 218 11.36 10.58 6.00
N ALA A 219 11.68 11.38 7.02
CA ALA A 219 11.29 12.79 7.12
C ALA A 219 12.35 13.80 6.59
N ALA A 220 13.46 13.31 6.02
CA ALA A 220 14.60 14.14 5.65
C ALA A 220 14.34 15.13 4.50
N LEU A 221 13.42 14.81 3.59
CA LEU A 221 13.20 15.57 2.35
C LEU A 221 11.90 16.34 2.40
N ASP A 222 12.00 17.66 2.21
CA ASP A 222 10.88 18.61 2.06
C ASP A 222 10.64 18.89 0.58
N ASP A 223 9.91 17.99 -0.05
CA ASP A 223 9.63 18.05 -1.50
C ASP A 223 8.14 17.97 -1.83
N ALA A 224 7.29 18.09 -0.80
CA ALA A 224 5.83 18.10 -0.92
C ALA A 224 5.23 16.85 -1.60
N THR A 225 5.97 15.74 -1.61
CA THR A 225 5.47 14.49 -2.17
C THR A 225 4.62 13.70 -1.17
N LEU A 226 3.89 12.69 -1.66
CA LEU A 226 3.21 11.72 -0.79
C LEU A 226 4.17 11.00 0.18
N ASP A 227 5.39 10.70 -0.27
CA ASP A 227 6.40 10.07 0.57
C ASP A 227 6.87 11.03 1.69
N ASP A 228 6.95 12.32 1.41
CA ASP A 228 7.24 13.36 2.42
C ASP A 228 6.17 13.39 3.51
N ALA A 229 4.90 13.51 3.10
CA ALA A 229 3.77 13.51 4.04
C ALA A 229 3.75 12.23 4.90
N GLN A 230 4.02 11.08 4.29
CA GLN A 230 4.08 9.80 5.01
C GLN A 230 5.28 9.70 5.96
N GLY A 231 6.46 10.18 5.55
CA GLY A 231 7.63 10.24 6.41
C GLY A 231 7.41 11.14 7.61
N CYS A 232 6.79 12.31 7.40
CA CYS A 232 6.38 13.22 8.46
C CYS A 232 5.36 12.59 9.42
N ALA A 233 4.38 11.84 8.91
CA ALA A 233 3.43 11.11 9.75
C ALA A 233 4.13 10.09 10.68
N PHE A 234 5.07 9.28 10.16
CA PHE A 234 5.85 8.37 11.00
C PHE A 234 6.70 9.12 12.03
N ALA A 235 7.33 10.23 11.65
CA ALA A 235 8.11 11.05 12.59
C ALA A 235 7.25 11.67 13.69
N TYR A 236 6.02 12.08 13.39
CA TYR A 236 5.04 12.51 14.38
C TYR A 236 4.77 11.41 15.41
N TYR A 237 4.37 10.21 14.97
CA TYR A 237 4.08 9.09 15.89
C TYR A 237 5.30 8.72 16.74
N PHE A 238 6.48 8.66 16.14
CA PHE A 238 7.73 8.38 16.85
C PHE A 238 7.96 9.39 17.98
N LYS A 239 7.92 10.70 17.68
CA LYS A 239 8.18 11.77 18.65
C LYS A 239 7.11 11.85 19.73
N MET A 240 5.84 11.66 19.37
CA MET A 240 4.75 11.59 20.34
C MET A 240 4.95 10.46 21.33
N ASP A 241 5.33 9.27 20.86
CA ASP A 241 5.53 8.10 21.72
C ASP A 241 6.83 8.19 22.54
N CYS A 242 7.82 8.97 22.08
CA CYS A 242 9.03 9.31 22.83
C CYS A 242 8.81 10.40 23.90
N GLY A 243 7.61 10.98 23.99
CA GLY A 243 7.31 12.04 24.96
C GLY A 243 7.86 13.41 24.56
N CYS A 244 8.03 13.67 23.24
CA CYS A 244 8.49 14.95 22.70
C CYS A 244 7.39 15.61 21.86
N PRO A 245 6.25 15.99 22.45
CA PRO A 245 5.11 16.51 21.70
C PRO A 245 5.45 17.80 20.94
N GLU A 246 6.24 18.70 21.51
CA GLU A 246 6.61 19.96 20.87
C GLU A 246 7.36 19.74 19.55
N GLU A 247 8.23 18.72 19.50
CA GLU A 247 8.95 18.35 18.29
C GLU A 247 8.07 17.62 17.27
N ALA A 248 6.97 17.00 17.71
CA ALA A 248 6.03 16.27 16.86
C ALA A 248 5.11 17.22 16.07
N GLY A 249 4.81 18.40 16.64
CA GLY A 249 3.94 19.41 16.04
C GLY A 249 4.29 19.78 14.59
N PRO A 250 5.53 20.20 14.29
CA PRO A 250 5.93 20.52 12.92
C PRO A 250 5.74 19.35 11.94
N CYS A 251 5.91 18.10 12.39
CA CYS A 251 5.73 16.92 11.56
C CYS A 251 4.26 16.72 11.16
N ILE A 252 3.32 16.83 12.11
CA ILE A 252 1.89 16.65 11.81
C ILE A 252 1.33 17.81 10.98
N ASP A 253 1.82 19.04 11.21
CA ASP A 253 1.43 20.21 10.40
C ASP A 253 1.86 20.04 8.94
N ARG A 254 3.10 19.62 8.72
CA ARG A 254 3.62 19.37 7.38
C ARG A 254 2.85 18.25 6.70
N ALA A 255 2.68 17.11 7.36
CA ALA A 255 1.93 15.98 6.81
C ALA A 255 0.49 16.37 6.42
N ALA A 256 -0.21 17.14 7.28
CA ALA A 256 -1.56 17.60 7.01
C ALA A 256 -1.63 18.67 5.90
N SER A 257 -0.61 19.53 5.76
CA SER A 257 -0.58 20.54 4.69
C SER A 257 -0.49 19.91 3.29
N LEU A 258 0.25 18.81 3.15
CA LEU A 258 0.48 18.09 1.89
C LEU A 258 -0.71 17.22 1.46
N GLN A 259 -1.63 16.92 2.38
CA GLN A 259 -2.85 16.16 2.09
C GLN A 259 -3.73 16.83 1.03
N ARG A 260 -3.79 18.17 1.02
CA ARG A 260 -4.69 18.94 0.15
C ARG A 260 -4.45 18.61 -1.33
N ASP A 261 -3.22 18.27 -1.68
CA ASP A 261 -2.80 18.04 -3.06
C ASP A 261 -2.82 16.57 -3.46
N HIS A 262 -2.93 15.64 -2.48
CA HIS A 262 -2.82 14.21 -2.72
C HIS A 262 -3.74 13.34 -1.83
N PRO A 263 -5.05 13.23 -2.12
CA PRO A 263 -5.94 12.35 -1.37
C PRO A 263 -5.60 10.86 -1.61
N SER A 264 -4.81 10.24 -0.73
CA SER A 264 -4.52 8.80 -0.68
C SER A 264 -5.06 8.10 0.58
N TYR A 265 -5.02 6.77 0.55
CA TYR A 265 -5.44 5.89 1.64
C TYR A 265 -4.69 6.24 2.95
N GLY A 266 -5.44 6.50 4.04
CA GLY A 266 -4.90 6.77 5.38
C GLY A 266 -4.89 8.24 5.83
N TRP A 267 -5.08 9.21 4.94
CA TRP A 267 -5.14 10.63 5.32
C TRP A 267 -6.30 11.06 6.21
N PRO A 268 -7.51 10.49 6.08
CA PRO A 268 -8.59 10.84 6.99
C PRO A 268 -8.18 10.58 8.46
N ASN A 269 -7.44 9.52 8.71
CA ASN A 269 -6.90 9.22 10.04
C ASN A 269 -5.84 10.23 10.48
N LEU A 270 -5.02 10.75 9.56
CA LEU A 270 -4.06 11.82 9.87
C LEU A 270 -4.77 13.13 10.28
N LEU A 271 -5.91 13.47 9.66
CA LEU A 271 -6.71 14.62 10.09
C LEU A 271 -7.30 14.43 11.49
N ALA A 272 -7.75 13.21 11.80
CA ALA A 272 -8.19 12.88 13.14
C ALA A 272 -7.02 12.95 14.16
N GLU A 273 -5.81 12.54 13.78
CA GLU A 273 -4.60 12.76 14.57
C GLU A 273 -4.32 14.24 14.80
N LEU A 274 -4.39 15.07 13.76
CA LEU A 274 -4.22 16.52 13.88
C LEU A 274 -5.28 17.12 14.82
N ALA A 275 -6.54 16.69 14.70
CA ALA A 275 -7.62 17.13 15.56
C ALA A 275 -7.36 16.79 17.04
N TRP A 276 -6.91 15.56 17.30
CA TRP A 276 -6.50 15.12 18.62
C TRP A 276 -5.32 15.96 19.13
N TYR A 277 -4.28 16.17 18.31
CA TYR A 277 -3.09 16.93 18.69
C TYR A 277 -3.42 18.39 19.01
N GLU A 278 -4.28 19.04 18.23
CA GLU A 278 -4.76 20.40 18.49
C GLU A 278 -5.54 20.49 19.82
N GLY A 279 -6.35 19.48 20.14
CA GLY A 279 -7.14 19.45 21.37
C GLY A 279 -6.32 19.09 22.62
N ALA A 280 -5.58 17.98 22.56
CA ALA A 280 -4.89 17.37 23.68
C ALA A 280 -3.55 18.04 24.01
N VAL A 281 -2.83 18.55 23.00
CA VAL A 281 -1.47 19.08 23.17
C VAL A 281 -1.45 20.60 23.03
N ARG A 282 -2.02 21.15 21.96
CA ARG A 282 -1.95 22.60 21.70
C ARG A 282 -3.06 23.42 22.36
N HIS A 283 -4.08 22.76 22.90
CA HIS A 283 -5.26 23.38 23.52
C HIS A 283 -5.99 24.39 22.60
N ARG A 284 -6.10 24.09 21.29
CA ARG A 284 -6.76 24.93 20.27
C ARG A 284 -8.07 24.31 19.80
N LEU A 285 -9.15 24.51 20.55
CA LEU A 285 -10.45 23.90 20.30
C LEU A 285 -10.99 24.14 18.89
N ALA A 286 -10.91 25.37 18.38
CA ALA A 286 -11.43 25.73 17.05
C ALA A 286 -10.70 24.98 15.93
N HIS A 287 -9.37 24.93 15.98
CA HIS A 287 -8.54 24.24 14.98
C HIS A 287 -8.80 22.73 15.01
N GLY A 288 -8.87 22.14 16.21
CA GLY A 288 -9.17 20.73 16.37
C GLY A 288 -10.56 20.35 15.84
N ARG A 289 -11.59 21.19 16.05
CA ARG A 289 -12.93 20.96 15.48
C ARG A 289 -12.92 21.01 13.95
N THR A 290 -12.21 21.97 13.34
CA THR A 290 -12.07 22.04 11.88
C THR A 290 -11.42 20.79 11.32
N ALA A 291 -10.29 20.35 11.91
CA ALA A 291 -9.62 19.13 11.48
C ALA A 291 -10.51 17.88 11.67
N SER A 292 -11.25 17.80 12.77
CA SER A 292 -12.18 16.69 13.04
C SER A 292 -13.31 16.61 12.01
N LEU A 293 -13.90 17.74 11.61
CA LEU A 293 -14.92 17.78 10.57
C LEU A 293 -14.37 17.31 9.23
N GLN A 294 -13.19 17.77 8.85
CA GLN A 294 -12.53 17.32 7.63
C GLN A 294 -12.20 15.81 7.67
N ALA A 295 -11.81 15.28 8.84
CA ALA A 295 -11.57 13.86 9.02
C ALA A 295 -12.85 13.03 8.80
N ILE A 296 -13.98 13.50 9.34
CA ILE A 296 -15.30 12.87 9.16
C ILE A 296 -15.71 12.88 7.69
N ASP A 297 -15.62 14.05 7.04
CA ASP A 297 -16.01 14.22 5.63
C ASP A 297 -15.20 13.31 4.69
N GLN A 298 -13.96 13.02 5.06
CA GLN A 298 -13.08 12.14 4.28
C GLN A 298 -13.12 10.67 4.71
N GLY A 299 -13.97 10.31 5.69
CA GLY A 299 -14.18 8.93 6.10
C GLY A 299 -13.08 8.35 6.98
N ALA A 300 -12.61 9.11 7.98
CA ALA A 300 -11.68 8.60 8.99
C ALA A 300 -12.27 7.45 9.80
N ASP A 301 -11.38 6.56 10.25
CA ASP A 301 -11.75 5.43 11.06
C ASP A 301 -12.30 5.88 12.42
N LEU A 302 -13.40 5.25 12.83
CA LEU A 302 -14.15 5.62 14.02
C LEU A 302 -13.29 5.71 15.30
N PRO A 303 -12.32 4.81 15.59
CA PRO A 303 -11.49 4.93 16.78
C PRO A 303 -10.63 6.21 16.82
N PHE A 304 -10.11 6.67 15.68
CA PHE A 304 -9.33 7.89 15.60
C PHE A 304 -10.22 9.13 15.84
N LEU A 305 -11.42 9.13 15.23
CA LEU A 305 -12.41 10.18 15.41
C LEU A 305 -12.85 10.30 16.88
N LEU A 306 -13.20 9.19 17.53
CA LEU A 306 -13.65 9.19 18.92
C LEU A 306 -12.54 9.65 19.88
N ARG A 307 -11.27 9.31 19.60
CA ARG A 307 -10.16 9.81 20.40
C ARG A 307 -9.99 11.33 20.25
N ALA A 308 -10.07 11.84 19.02
CA ALA A 308 -9.99 13.27 18.77
C ALA A 308 -11.15 14.02 19.44
N GLU A 309 -12.37 13.51 19.29
CA GLU A 309 -13.57 14.08 19.90
C GLU A 309 -13.48 14.10 21.43
N ALA A 310 -13.03 13.02 22.06
CA ALA A 310 -12.83 12.98 23.50
C ALA A 310 -11.84 14.07 23.98
N ALA A 311 -10.72 14.26 23.28
CA ALA A 311 -9.77 15.33 23.60
C ALA A 311 -10.40 16.73 23.47
N LEU A 312 -11.21 16.96 22.44
CA LEU A 312 -11.89 18.26 22.21
C LEU A 312 -13.01 18.52 23.23
N LEU A 313 -13.77 17.50 23.61
CA LEU A 313 -14.80 17.58 24.67
C LEU A 313 -14.15 17.91 26.01
N ARG A 314 -13.03 17.27 26.34
CA ARG A 314 -12.27 17.55 27.55
C ARG A 314 -11.79 19.00 27.58
N LEU A 315 -11.20 19.47 26.49
CA LEU A 315 -10.75 20.86 26.35
C LEU A 315 -11.91 21.86 26.46
N ALA A 316 -13.11 21.48 26.04
CA ALA A 316 -14.32 22.28 26.17
C ALA A 316 -14.96 22.23 27.58
N GLY A 317 -14.39 21.47 28.53
CA GLY A 317 -14.90 21.30 29.88
C GLY A 317 -15.98 20.23 30.06
N ASP A 318 -16.35 19.50 29.00
CA ASP A 318 -17.36 18.43 29.05
C ASP A 318 -16.69 17.08 29.40
N ILE A 319 -16.26 16.95 30.67
CA ILE A 319 -15.46 15.83 31.16
C ILE A 319 -16.22 14.50 31.08
N GLU A 320 -17.50 14.48 31.44
CA GLU A 320 -18.31 13.27 31.42
C GLU A 320 -18.53 12.75 30.00
N ARG A 321 -18.86 13.62 29.03
CA ARG A 321 -18.96 13.19 27.63
C ARG A 321 -17.62 12.79 27.06
N SER A 322 -16.54 13.52 27.36
CA SER A 322 -15.18 13.12 26.97
C SER A 322 -14.89 11.69 27.40
N ARG A 323 -15.20 11.35 28.65
CA ARG A 323 -14.96 10.01 29.22
C ARG A 323 -15.81 8.95 28.53
N ALA A 324 -17.11 9.22 28.34
CA ALA A 324 -18.01 8.30 27.64
C ALA A 324 -17.52 8.04 26.20
N THR A 325 -17.17 9.10 25.46
CA THR A 325 -16.63 9.00 24.09
C THR A 325 -15.32 8.22 24.05
N ALA A 326 -14.41 8.43 25.02
CA ALA A 326 -13.18 7.67 25.12
C ALA A 326 -13.42 6.17 25.36
N VAL A 327 -14.38 5.81 26.23
CA VAL A 327 -14.77 4.41 26.47
C VAL A 327 -15.35 3.78 25.19
N THR A 328 -16.21 4.50 24.46
CA THR A 328 -16.71 4.04 23.15
C THR A 328 -15.57 3.87 22.15
N GLY A 329 -14.59 4.77 22.14
CA GLY A 329 -13.39 4.68 21.31
C GLY A 329 -12.56 3.42 21.58
N LEU A 330 -12.33 3.09 22.85
CA LEU A 330 -11.65 1.85 23.26
C LEU A 330 -12.41 0.61 22.81
N ALA A 331 -13.74 0.61 22.88
CA ALA A 331 -14.57 -0.50 22.44
C ALA A 331 -14.60 -0.65 20.90
N ALA A 332 -14.51 0.46 20.17
CA ALA A 332 -14.49 0.48 18.70
C ALA A 332 -13.14 0.06 18.11
N GLN A 333 -12.06 0.06 18.91
CA GLN A 333 -10.72 -0.24 18.43
C GLN A 333 -10.61 -1.70 18.01
N ARG A 334 -10.57 -1.92 16.71
CA ARG A 334 -10.27 -3.22 16.10
C ARG A 334 -8.79 -3.21 15.79
N SER A 335 -8.00 -4.01 16.52
CA SER A 335 -6.56 -4.12 16.28
C SER A 335 -6.29 -4.52 14.83
N PHE A 336 -5.81 -3.57 14.02
CA PHE A 336 -5.39 -3.80 12.63
C PHE A 336 -3.90 -3.50 12.44
N VAL A 337 -3.33 -2.56 13.20
CA VAL A 337 -1.91 -2.20 13.16
C VAL A 337 -1.35 -2.03 14.59
N PRO A 338 -0.66 -3.03 15.15
CA PRO A 338 -0.42 -3.14 16.59
C PRO A 338 0.41 -2.00 17.19
N GLY A 339 1.37 -1.46 16.45
CA GLY A 339 2.29 -0.44 16.95
C GLY A 339 1.56 0.84 17.31
N ILE A 340 0.93 1.46 16.31
CA ILE A 340 0.16 2.70 16.48
C ILE A 340 -1.10 2.45 17.31
N ASP A 341 -1.77 1.31 17.14
CA ASP A 341 -2.96 0.99 17.94
C ASP A 341 -2.65 0.94 19.43
N ARG A 342 -1.50 0.39 19.83
CA ARG A 342 -1.10 0.33 21.25
C ARG A 342 -0.91 1.73 21.83
N TRP A 343 -0.12 2.57 21.15
CA TRP A 343 0.07 3.96 21.57
C TRP A 343 -1.25 4.73 21.61
N SER A 344 -2.07 4.60 20.55
CA SER A 344 -3.36 5.27 20.47
C SER A 344 -4.30 4.85 21.61
N ARG A 345 -4.32 3.55 21.95
CA ARG A 345 -5.08 3.01 23.07
C ARG A 345 -4.65 3.62 24.40
N GLU A 346 -3.36 3.78 24.64
CA GLU A 346 -2.83 4.44 25.84
C GLU A 346 -3.33 5.88 25.95
N GLN A 347 -3.35 6.62 24.84
CA GLN A 347 -3.88 7.99 24.79
C GLN A 347 -5.39 8.05 25.07
N ILE A 348 -6.19 7.15 24.50
CA ILE A 348 -7.64 7.07 24.78
C ILE A 348 -7.88 6.69 26.24
N MET A 349 -7.11 5.73 26.76
CA MET A 349 -7.24 5.27 28.14
C MET A 349 -6.91 6.39 29.13
N ALA A 350 -5.91 7.23 28.85
CA ALA A 350 -5.63 8.42 29.65
C ALA A 350 -6.84 9.37 29.72
N LEU A 351 -7.53 9.62 28.59
CA LEU A 351 -8.75 10.42 28.55
C LEU A 351 -9.91 9.78 29.33
N ALA A 352 -10.04 8.46 29.29
CA ALA A 352 -11.10 7.72 29.97
C ALA A 352 -10.91 7.63 31.51
N LEU A 353 -9.68 7.71 31.99
CA LEU A 353 -9.32 7.58 33.41
C LEU A 353 -9.13 8.93 34.11
N ALA A 354 -8.99 10.01 33.35
CA ALA A 354 -8.70 11.31 33.92
C ALA A 354 -9.88 11.85 34.74
N ARG A 355 -9.62 12.12 36.02
CA ARG A 355 -10.61 12.65 36.97
C ARG A 355 -11.02 14.09 36.60
N PRO A 356 -12.23 14.54 36.99
CA PRO A 356 -12.51 15.97 37.06
C PRO A 356 -11.44 16.60 37.96
N ALA A 357 -10.94 17.78 37.59
CA ALA A 357 -10.12 18.56 38.50
C ALA A 357 -11.00 18.82 39.73
N GLU A 358 -10.66 18.17 40.85
CA GLU A 358 -11.25 18.55 42.13
C GLU A 358 -10.95 20.04 42.30
N GLU A 359 -11.99 20.83 42.57
CA GLU A 359 -11.92 22.28 42.74
C GLU A 359 -10.85 22.61 43.80
N GLU A 360 -9.65 22.99 43.35
CA GLU A 360 -8.60 23.61 44.19
C GLU A 360 -8.91 25.09 44.44
#